data_AF-A0A7W0QG36-F1
#
_entry.id   AF-A0A7W0QG36-F1
#
_cell.length_a   1.000
_cell.length_b   1.000
_cell.length_c   1.000
_cell.angle_alpha   90.00
_cell.angle_beta   90.00
_cell.angle_gamma   90.00
#
_symmetry.space_group_name_H-M   'P 1'
#
loop_
_entity.id
_entity.type
_entity.pdbx_description
1 polymer ?
#
loop_
_entity_poly.entity_id
_entity_poly.type
_entity_poly.pdbx_seq_one_letter_code
_entity_poly.pdbx_strand_id
1 'polypeptide(L)' 'AVTVAELGDKTQLATATLAADSGDPVFTWIGATLGLIAAGAVGVVVGRFLGDRIPRSTLSYVSGGLFLAVGVVMLATAL' A
#
# COMPACT_ATOMS: atom_id res chain seq x y z
N ALA A 1 -11.04 -19.13 -6.00
CA ALA A 1 -9.68 -19.44 -5.51
C ALA A 1 -8.86 -18.17 -5.30
N VAL A 2 -8.68 -17.31 -6.32
CA VAL A 2 -7.94 -16.03 -6.21
C VAL A 2 -8.51 -15.06 -5.16
N THR A 3 -9.83 -14.91 -5.07
CA THR A 3 -10.47 -14.02 -4.08
C THR A 3 -10.14 -14.38 -2.64
N VAL A 4 -9.97 -15.66 -2.30
CA VAL A 4 -9.57 -16.08 -0.94
C VAL A 4 -8.08 -15.81 -0.69
N ALA A 5 -7.26 -15.82 -1.73
CA ALA A 5 -5.85 -15.45 -1.65
C ALA A 5 -5.62 -13.92 -1.59
N GLU A 6 -6.56 -13.11 -2.11
CA GLU A 6 -6.54 -11.66 -1.98
C GLU A 6 -7.17 -11.15 -0.66
N LEU A 7 -8.05 -11.96 -0.04
CA LEU A 7 -8.63 -11.65 1.26
C LEU A 7 -7.61 -11.93 2.37
N GLY A 8 -7.31 -10.91 3.16
CA GLY A 8 -6.36 -11.03 4.28
C GLY A 8 -4.99 -10.40 4.04
N ASP A 9 -4.89 -9.44 3.11
CA ASP A 9 -3.69 -8.59 3.07
C ASP A 9 -3.51 -7.82 4.41
N LYS A 10 -2.29 -7.31 4.65
CA LYS A 10 -1.95 -6.63 5.92
C LYS A 10 -2.84 -5.43 6.24
N THR A 11 -3.25 -4.66 5.24
CA THR A 11 -4.17 -3.53 5.39
C THR A 11 -5.61 -3.98 5.71
N GLN A 12 -6.07 -5.09 5.12
CA GLN A 12 -7.38 -5.66 5.45
C GLN A 12 -7.42 -6.20 6.88
N LEU A 13 -6.39 -6.92 7.32
CA LEU A 13 -6.28 -7.41 8.70
C LEU A 13 -6.22 -6.25 9.70
N ALA A 14 -5.42 -5.21 9.41
CA ALA A 14 -5.34 -4.02 10.26
C ALA A 14 -6.69 -3.29 10.37
N THR A 15 -7.43 -3.18 9.25
CA THR A 15 -8.76 -2.56 9.24
C THR A 15 -9.77 -3.41 10.02
N ALA A 16 -9.70 -4.73 9.91
CA ALA A 16 -10.55 -5.65 10.67
C ALA A 16 -10.27 -5.58 12.17
N THR A 17 -8.99 -5.52 12.59
CA THR A 17 -8.63 -5.33 13.99
C THR A 17 -9.07 -3.98 14.52
N LEU A 18 -8.94 -2.92 13.71
CA LEU A 18 -9.40 -1.59 14.08
C LEU A 18 -10.93 -1.57 14.25
N ALA A 19 -11.68 -2.25 13.38
CA ALA A 19 -13.13 -2.34 13.46
C ALA A 19 -13.60 -3.14 14.69
N ALA A 20 -12.85 -4.17 15.06
CA ALA A 20 -13.11 -4.94 16.28
C ALA A 20 -12.83 -4.13 17.55
N ASP A 21 -11.78 -3.32 17.57
CA ASP A 21 -11.36 -2.53 18.74
C ASP A 21 -12.24 -1.27 18.95
N SER A 22 -12.63 -0.62 17.85
CA SER A 22 -13.43 0.61 17.88
C SER A 22 -14.89 0.39 18.31
N GLY A 23 -15.41 -0.84 18.25
CA GLY A 23 -16.81 -1.15 18.57
C GLY A 23 -17.84 -0.65 17.56
N ASP A 24 -17.44 0.21 16.62
CA ASP A 24 -18.28 0.82 15.59
C ASP A 24 -17.76 0.52 14.16
N PRO A 25 -18.13 -0.63 13.57
CA PRO A 25 -17.59 -1.08 12.29
C PRO A 25 -17.86 -0.12 11.11
N VAL A 26 -18.98 0.61 11.16
CA VAL A 26 -19.39 1.54 10.10
C VAL A 26 -18.44 2.74 10.03
N PHE A 27 -18.11 3.34 11.18
CA PHE A 27 -17.20 4.47 11.24
C PHE A 27 -15.78 4.07 10.85
N THR A 28 -15.34 2.88 11.27
CA THR A 28 -14.04 2.34 10.86
C THR A 28 -13.99 2.06 9.36
N TRP A 29 -15.06 1.53 8.77
CA TRP A 29 -15.12 1.34 7.32
C TRP A 29 -15.04 2.67 6.55
N ILE A 30 -15.76 3.70 6.99
CA ILE A 30 -15.69 5.05 6.40
C ILE A 30 -14.27 5.62 6.54
N GLY A 31 -13.69 5.55 7.74
CA GLY A 31 -12.34 6.06 8.02
C GLY A 31 -11.27 5.36 7.19
N ALA A 32 -11.30 4.04 7.12
CA ALA A 32 -10.37 3.24 6.31
C ALA A 32 -10.51 3.55 4.81
N THR A 33 -11.74 3.67 4.32
CA THR A 33 -12.02 4.02 2.92
C THR A 33 -11.47 5.42 2.58
N LEU A 34 -11.77 6.42 3.41
CA LEU A 34 -11.26 7.78 3.23
C LEU A 34 -9.73 7.83 3.33
N GLY A 35 -9.14 7.09 4.27
CA GLY A 35 -7.69 6.97 4.42
C GLY A 35 -7.03 6.39 3.17
N LEU A 36 -7.60 5.32 2.60
CA LEU A 36 -7.08 4.71 1.38
C LEU A 36 -7.21 5.64 0.16
N ILE A 37 -8.35 6.33 0.02
CA ILE A 37 -8.55 7.34 -1.03
C ILE A 37 -7.53 8.46 -0.88
N ALA A 38 -7.32 8.98 0.34
CA ALA A 38 -6.38 10.05 0.61
C ALA A 38 -4.93 9.63 0.30
N ALA A 39 -4.52 8.43 0.75
CA ALA A 39 -3.21 7.87 0.43
C ALA A 39 -2.99 7.74 -1.08
N GLY A 40 -4.00 7.23 -1.81
CA GLY A 40 -3.97 7.15 -3.27
C GLY A 40 -3.88 8.53 -3.93
N ALA A 41 -4.65 9.51 -3.45
CA ALA A 41 -4.64 10.88 -3.96
C ALA A 41 -3.26 11.54 -3.79
N VAL A 42 -2.64 11.39 -2.61
CA VAL A 42 -1.26 11.85 -2.36
C VAL A 42 -0.30 11.17 -3.33
N GLY A 43 -0.40 9.84 -3.49
CA GLY A 43 0.42 9.09 -4.45
C GLY A 43 0.31 9.59 -5.88
N VAL A 44 -0.90 9.91 -6.35
CA VAL A 44 -1.14 10.46 -7.70
C VAL A 44 -0.56 11.87 -7.84
N VAL A 45 -0.75 12.75 -6.85
CA VAL A 45 -0.23 14.12 -6.89
C VAL A 45 1.30 14.11 -6.93
N VAL A 46 1.93 13.34 -6.05
CA VAL A 46 3.39 13.18 -6.02
C VAL A 46 3.87 12.53 -7.31
N GLY A 47 3.22 11.46 -7.75
CA GLY A 47 3.57 10.74 -8.98
C GLY A 47 3.51 11.63 -10.22
N ARG A 48 2.51 12.50 -10.35
CA ARG A 48 2.42 13.48 -11.44
C ARG A 48 3.56 14.50 -11.38
N PHE A 49 3.79 15.09 -10.20
CA PHE A 49 4.83 16.10 -10.02
C PHE A 49 6.26 15.58 -10.30
N LEU A 50 6.52 14.32 -9.94
CA LEU A 50 7.79 13.64 -10.21
C LEU A 50 7.86 13.16 -11.67
N GLY A 51 6.76 12.64 -12.22
CA GLY A 51 6.69 12.11 -13.57
C GLY A 51 7.01 13.14 -14.65
N ASP A 52 6.66 14.41 -14.43
CA ASP A 52 6.96 15.49 -15.37
C ASP A 52 8.44 15.94 -15.33
N ARG A 53 9.18 15.57 -14.27
CA ARG A 53 10.58 15.98 -14.07
C ARG A 53 11.60 14.86 -14.25
N ILE A 54 11.17 13.61 -14.14
CA ILE A 54 12.07 12.45 -14.09
C ILE A 54 11.93 11.62 -15.38
N PRO A 55 13.04 11.31 -16.08
CA PRO A 55 13.02 10.41 -17.23
C PRO A 55 12.44 9.04 -16.86
N ARG A 56 11.60 8.48 -17.74
CA ARG A 56 10.95 7.17 -17.52
C ARG A 56 11.94 6.04 -17.24
N SER A 57 13.14 6.09 -17.84
CA SER A 57 14.21 5.11 -17.62
C SER A 57 14.69 5.13 -16.17
N THR A 58 14.96 6.31 -15.61
CA THR A 58 15.36 6.47 -14.21
C THR A 58 14.29 5.94 -13.26
N LEU A 59 13.00 6.25 -13.54
CA LEU A 59 11.90 5.77 -12.71
C LEU A 59 11.82 4.23 -12.68
N SER A 60 12.07 3.58 -13.83
CA SER A 60 12.10 2.12 -13.95
C SER A 60 13.26 1.48 -13.18
N TYR A 61 14.47 2.03 -13.30
CA TYR A 61 15.63 1.52 -12.55
C TYR A 61 15.47 1.71 -11.04
N VAL A 62 14.93 2.85 -10.60
CA VAL A 62 14.68 3.12 -9.19
C VAL A 62 13.60 2.20 -8.62
N SER A 63 12.48 2.00 -9.33
CA SER A 63 11.41 1.12 -8.86
C SER A 63 11.87 -0.35 -8.80
N GLY A 64 12.59 -0.82 -9.83
CA GLY A 64 13.18 -2.15 -9.84
C GLY A 64 14.19 -2.35 -8.72
N GLY A 65 15.07 -1.37 -8.50
CA GLY A 65 16.03 -1.38 -7.39
C GLY A 65 15.35 -1.43 -6.02
N LEU A 66 14.28 -0.65 -5.83
CA LEU A 66 13.49 -0.67 -4.60
C LEU A 66 12.81 -2.03 -4.38
N PHE A 67 12.24 -2.62 -5.43
CA PHE A 67 11.63 -3.96 -5.36
C PHE A 67 12.67 -5.03 -4.99
N LEU A 68 13.86 -5.00 -5.59
CA LEU A 68 14.94 -5.91 -5.25
C LEU A 68 15.40 -5.72 -3.81
N ALA A 69 15.58 -4.47 -3.35
CA ALA A 69 15.96 -4.18 -1.98
C ALA A 69 14.94 -4.72 -0.98
N VAL A 70 13.64 -4.47 -1.21
CA VAL A 70 12.57 -5.03 -0.38
C VAL A 70 12.57 -6.55 -0.40
N GLY A 71 12.78 -7.17 -1.57
CA GLY A 71 12.88 -8.62 -1.70
C GLY A 71 14.05 -9.21 -0.90
N VAL A 72 15.22 -8.58 -0.95
CA VAL A 72 16.41 -8.98 -0.18
C VAL A 72 16.16 -8.82 1.32
N VAL A 73 15.58 -7.69 1.75
CA VAL A 73 15.22 -7.46 3.15
C VAL A 73 14.24 -8.53 3.62
N MET A 74 13.19 -8.82 2.86
CA MET A 74 12.22 -9.86 3.20
C MET A 74 12.88 -11.23 3.33
N LEU A 75 13.75 -11.60 2.40
CA LEU A 75 14.49 -12.86 2.45
C LEU A 75 15.39 -12.94 3.69
N ALA A 76 16.10 -11.87 4.01
CA ALA A 76 16.99 -11.79 5.18
C ALA A 76 16.23 -11.80 6.51
N THR A 77 15.02 -11.23 6.57
CA THR A 77 14.17 -11.28 7.77
C THR A 77 13.39 -12.59 7.91
N ALA A 78 13.24 -13.35 6.83
CA ALA A 78 12.53 -14.64 6.82
C ALA A 78 13.43 -15.84 7.16
N LEU A 79 14.75 -15.68 6.97
CA LEU A 79 15.80 -16.62 7.41
C LEU A 79 16.25 -16.27 8.83
#